data_AF-D3LX37-F1
#
_entry.id   AF-D3LX37-F1
#
_cell.length_a   1.000
_cell.length_b   1.000
_cell.length_c   1.000
_cell.angle_alpha   90.00
_cell.angle_beta   90.00
_cell.angle_gamma   90.00
#
_symmetry.space_group_name_H-M   'P 1'
#
loop_
_entity.id
_entity.type
_entity.pdbx_description
1 polymer ?
#
loop_
_entity_poly.entity_id
_entity_poly.type
_entity_poly.pdbx_seq_one_letter_code
_entity_poly.pdbx_strand_id
1 'polypeptide(L)'
;MSKRFVHSINYLRGLCMLGVIAIHIGSVALTNPTPNLGLIAVLEILSRFSVPAFFFLSAFGLFYKYPLQGPFSYTTYLKRRLKTVFIPYLFWSLFYLCYMSVAEHSYTLFRPLTLGKTLLFGLSMYHIYFLVILLWFYLLMPLWRYLLKKTDRHASIFFPLLFIGNVIFNYYSSYVWIAPPTSLWHDLFVYRLNYLVLHYIFIFFFGAFTAEHFPAVIAWMKNHAVFLYLFQGAAVLAMLGSYAGVMHYWQYSALSAVFTIHQLSPIGMIYTVSTLLFFLYRWECRSLSPVCQRLFTLLGNVSYPMYLVHPVWLSIGAAYLHHRHLVPDAAYILCLYLFVTLTSLLYSLLIQKISLPSWLQICLGIK
;
A
#
# COMPACT_ATOMS: atom_id res chain seq x y z
N MET A 1 13.60 24.07 15.12
CA MET A 1 14.33 23.64 13.90
C MET A 1 13.37 22.89 12.99
N SER A 2 13.13 23.36 11.76
CA SER A 2 12.32 22.59 10.79
C SER A 2 13.09 21.35 10.37
N LYS A 3 12.53 20.15 10.60
CA LYS A 3 13.21 18.91 10.22
C LYS A 3 13.40 18.85 8.70
N ARG A 4 14.57 18.35 8.28
CA ARG A 4 15.04 18.22 6.88
C ARG A 4 14.11 17.32 6.05
N PHE A 5 13.93 17.63 4.75
CA PHE A 5 13.26 16.70 3.83
C PHE A 5 14.07 15.40 3.68
N VAL A 6 13.45 14.26 3.98
CA VAL A 6 14.09 12.95 3.93
C VAL A 6 13.85 12.33 2.55
N HIS A 7 14.87 12.36 1.69
CA HIS A 7 14.75 11.95 0.30
C HIS A 7 14.43 10.46 0.14
N SER A 8 14.99 9.56 0.96
CA SER A 8 14.68 8.12 0.87
C SER A 8 13.22 7.80 1.05
N ILE A 9 12.52 8.53 1.92
CA ILE A 9 11.09 8.34 2.19
C ILE A 9 10.29 8.70 0.93
N ASN A 10 10.73 9.72 0.18
CA ASN A 10 10.13 10.03 -1.10
C ASN A 10 10.42 8.95 -2.14
N TYR A 11 11.65 8.43 -2.18
CA TYR A 11 12.02 7.34 -3.09
C TYR A 11 11.22 6.06 -2.82
N LEU A 12 11.03 5.73 -1.54
CA LEU A 12 10.19 4.62 -1.08
C LEU A 12 8.74 4.79 -1.53
N ARG A 13 8.18 6.01 -1.49
CA ARG A 13 6.83 6.24 -2.06
C ARG A 13 6.78 5.94 -3.55
N GLY A 14 7.78 6.38 -4.31
CA GLY A 14 7.88 6.09 -5.74
C GLY A 14 7.97 4.59 -6.01
N LEU A 15 8.82 3.86 -5.28
CA LEU A 15 8.93 2.41 -5.39
C LEU A 15 7.65 1.68 -4.99
N CYS A 16 7.01 2.08 -3.89
CA CYS A 16 5.74 1.48 -3.48
C CYS A 16 4.64 1.74 -4.52
N MET A 17 4.65 2.91 -5.20
CA MET A 17 3.70 3.16 -6.28
C MET A 17 3.91 2.20 -7.46
N LEU A 18 5.17 1.98 -7.87
CA LEU A 18 5.50 0.99 -8.90
C LEU A 18 5.04 -0.41 -8.47
N GLY A 19 5.27 -0.78 -7.22
CA GLY A 19 4.83 -2.07 -6.70
C GLY A 19 3.30 -2.20 -6.58
N VAL A 20 2.56 -1.12 -6.28
CA VAL A 20 1.09 -1.12 -6.33
C VAL A 20 0.58 -1.35 -7.76
N ILE A 21 1.18 -0.73 -8.77
CA ILE A 21 0.82 -1.05 -10.16
C ILE A 21 1.15 -2.51 -10.46
N ALA A 22 2.35 -2.97 -10.06
CA ALA A 22 2.81 -4.33 -10.31
C ALA A 22 1.84 -5.39 -9.75
N ILE A 23 1.36 -5.25 -8.51
CA ILE A 23 0.43 -6.25 -7.93
C ILE A 23 -0.88 -6.35 -8.71
N HIS A 24 -1.41 -5.22 -9.21
CA HIS A 24 -2.68 -5.21 -9.94
C HIS A 24 -2.51 -5.71 -11.38
N ILE A 25 -1.37 -5.43 -12.01
CA ILE A 25 -1.01 -6.06 -13.29
C ILE A 25 -0.78 -7.56 -13.11
N GLY A 26 -0.15 -7.99 -12.01
CA GLY A 26 0.04 -9.40 -11.65
C GLY A 26 -1.29 -10.13 -11.56
N SER A 27 -2.31 -9.51 -10.95
CA SER A 27 -3.65 -10.07 -10.92
C SER A 27 -4.30 -10.21 -12.31
N VAL A 28 -3.96 -9.36 -13.29
CA VAL A 28 -4.38 -9.57 -14.68
C VAL A 28 -3.64 -10.75 -15.31
N ALA A 29 -2.36 -10.95 -15.00
CA ALA A 29 -1.60 -12.11 -15.48
C ALA A 29 -2.21 -13.44 -15.00
N LEU A 30 -2.83 -13.47 -13.82
CA LEU A 30 -3.54 -14.64 -13.29
C LEU A 30 -4.81 -15.02 -14.07
N THR A 31 -5.32 -14.16 -14.96
CA THR A 31 -6.44 -14.50 -15.85
C THR A 31 -6.03 -15.39 -17.02
N ASN A 32 -4.73 -15.49 -17.30
CA ASN A 32 -4.18 -16.43 -18.27
C ASN A 32 -4.23 -17.86 -17.69
N PRO A 33 -4.78 -18.86 -18.40
CA PRO A 33 -4.81 -20.26 -17.94
C PRO A 33 -3.43 -20.88 -17.66
N THR A 34 -2.39 -20.39 -18.36
CA THR A 34 -1.00 -20.88 -18.22
C THR A 34 -0.07 -19.69 -17.94
N PRO A 35 -0.22 -19.04 -16.76
CA PRO A 35 0.47 -17.80 -16.50
C PRO A 35 1.96 -18.03 -16.24
N ASN A 36 2.79 -17.05 -16.58
CA ASN A 36 4.22 -17.11 -16.28
C ASN A 36 4.46 -16.94 -14.76
N LEU A 37 4.78 -18.04 -14.08
CA LEU A 37 4.95 -18.07 -12.62
C LEU A 37 6.10 -17.19 -12.12
N GLY A 38 7.18 -17.05 -12.90
CA GLY A 38 8.29 -16.16 -12.56
C GLY A 38 7.87 -14.69 -12.60
N LEU A 39 7.05 -14.32 -13.59
CA LEU A 39 6.51 -12.98 -13.70
C LEU A 39 5.52 -12.68 -12.56
N ILE A 40 4.66 -13.63 -12.19
CA ILE A 40 3.77 -13.50 -11.02
C ILE A 40 4.58 -13.37 -9.73
N ALA A 41 5.66 -14.14 -9.58
CA ALA A 41 6.52 -14.04 -8.42
C ALA A 41 7.10 -12.62 -8.25
N VAL A 42 7.49 -11.95 -9.34
CA VAL A 42 7.98 -10.57 -9.27
C VAL A 42 6.85 -9.57 -9.06
N LEU A 43 5.84 -9.60 -9.93
CA LEU A 43 4.78 -8.58 -9.97
C LEU A 43 3.84 -8.68 -8.77
N GLU A 44 3.55 -9.87 -8.30
CA GLU A 44 2.52 -10.08 -7.30
C GLU A 44 3.08 -10.56 -5.96
N ILE A 45 4.04 -11.48 -5.92
CA ILE A 45 4.60 -11.95 -4.64
C ILE A 45 5.58 -10.93 -4.06
N LEU A 46 6.60 -10.52 -4.83
CA LEU A 46 7.64 -9.61 -4.35
C LEU A 46 7.21 -8.14 -4.31
N SER A 47 6.17 -7.71 -5.02
CA SER A 47 5.73 -6.30 -4.99
C SER A 47 4.72 -5.99 -3.88
N ARG A 48 4.18 -7.02 -3.22
CA ARG A 48 3.13 -6.93 -2.18
C ARG A 48 3.54 -6.17 -0.91
N PHE A 49 4.84 -6.00 -0.65
CA PHE A 49 5.32 -5.16 0.47
C PHE A 49 4.85 -3.70 0.37
N SER A 50 4.50 -3.25 -0.84
CA SER A 50 4.17 -1.84 -1.14
C SER A 50 2.98 -1.33 -0.32
N VAL A 51 1.95 -2.16 -0.09
CA VAL A 51 0.74 -1.75 0.64
C VAL A 51 1.05 -1.48 2.12
N PRO A 52 1.64 -2.42 2.91
CA PRO A 52 2.05 -2.11 4.27
C PRO A 52 3.12 -1.01 4.36
N ALA A 53 4.01 -0.92 3.37
CA ALA A 53 5.00 0.15 3.30
C ALA A 53 4.37 1.55 3.20
N PHE A 54 3.24 1.73 2.50
CA PHE A 54 2.56 3.02 2.50
C PHE A 54 2.01 3.42 3.88
N PHE A 55 1.61 2.48 4.74
CA PHE A 55 1.25 2.78 6.12
C PHE A 55 2.47 3.22 6.95
N PHE A 56 3.61 2.55 6.77
CA PHE A 56 4.89 3.00 7.35
C PHE A 56 5.23 4.44 6.92
N LEU A 57 5.19 4.73 5.62
CA LEU A 57 5.56 6.04 5.05
C LEU A 57 4.58 7.15 5.48
N SER A 58 3.31 6.79 5.67
CA SER A 58 2.29 7.68 6.21
C SER A 58 2.57 8.04 7.67
N ALA A 59 2.79 7.03 8.51
CA ALA A 59 3.17 7.23 9.91
C ALA A 59 4.48 8.03 10.03
N PHE A 60 5.51 7.65 9.26
CA PHE A 60 6.78 8.36 9.26
C PHE A 60 6.59 9.84 8.96
N GLY A 61 5.91 10.17 7.84
CA GLY A 61 5.67 11.57 7.47
C GLY A 61 4.85 12.36 8.48
N LEU A 62 4.00 11.68 9.25
CA LEU A 62 3.18 12.29 10.31
C LEU A 62 4.00 12.64 11.54
N PHE A 63 4.67 11.66 12.13
CA PHE A 63 5.44 11.83 13.36
C PHE A 63 6.73 12.63 13.13
N TYR A 64 7.26 12.59 11.90
CA TYR A 64 8.37 13.47 11.53
C TYR A 64 7.94 14.95 11.54
N LYS A 65 6.74 15.26 11.04
CA LYS A 65 6.19 16.63 11.03
C LYS A 65 5.64 17.08 12.38
N TYR A 66 4.99 16.18 13.12
CA TYR A 66 4.37 16.44 14.41
C TYR A 66 4.96 15.52 15.49
N PRO A 67 6.16 15.86 16.02
CA PRO A 67 6.85 15.03 16.99
C PRO A 67 6.00 14.71 18.22
N LEU A 68 6.26 13.58 18.88
CA LEU A 68 5.50 13.13 20.06
C LEU A 68 5.49 14.17 21.20
N GLN A 69 6.62 14.84 21.45
CA GLN A 69 6.76 15.85 22.51
C GLN A 69 6.37 17.27 22.08
N GLY A 70 5.99 17.46 20.81
CA GLY A 70 5.57 18.77 20.30
C GLY A 70 4.09 19.08 20.54
N PRO A 71 3.68 20.36 20.37
CA PRO A 71 2.28 20.76 20.45
C PRO A 71 1.46 20.04 19.37
N PHE A 72 0.29 19.53 19.73
CA PHE A 72 -0.59 18.81 18.83
C PHE A 72 -2.05 19.24 18.98
N SER A 73 -2.57 19.94 17.97
CA SER A 73 -3.99 20.26 17.85
C SER A 73 -4.69 19.19 17.00
N TYR A 74 -5.48 18.32 17.63
CA TYR A 74 -6.19 17.24 16.95
C TYR A 74 -7.15 17.78 15.89
N THR A 75 -7.91 18.83 16.19
CA THR A 75 -8.88 19.42 15.25
C THR A 75 -8.21 19.98 13.99
N THR A 76 -7.13 20.75 14.16
CA THR A 76 -6.37 21.31 13.03
C THR A 76 -5.73 20.21 12.19
N TYR A 77 -5.19 19.19 12.86
CA TYR A 77 -4.63 18.01 12.24
C TYR A 77 -5.68 17.26 11.40
N LEU A 78 -6.81 16.91 12.01
CA LEU A 78 -7.85 16.10 11.38
C LEU A 78 -8.49 16.86 10.22
N LYS A 79 -8.80 18.15 10.36
CA LYS A 79 -9.34 18.99 9.27
C LYS A 79 -8.45 18.96 8.03
N ARG A 80 -7.12 19.08 8.22
CA ARG A 80 -6.15 18.99 7.12
C ARG A 80 -6.17 17.61 6.47
N ARG A 81 -6.23 16.54 7.27
CA ARG A 81 -6.21 15.16 6.76
C ARG A 81 -7.49 14.75 6.05
N LEU A 82 -8.66 15.13 6.59
CA LEU A 82 -9.94 14.96 5.91
C LEU A 82 -9.93 15.71 4.58
N LYS A 83 -9.46 16.95 4.54
CA LYS A 83 -9.32 17.70 3.28
C LYS A 83 -8.43 16.97 2.27
N THR A 84 -7.28 16.45 2.68
CA THR A 84 -6.30 15.85 1.76
C THR A 84 -6.53 14.36 1.43
N VAL A 85 -7.43 13.67 2.14
CA VAL A 85 -7.64 12.21 1.98
C VAL A 85 -9.12 11.86 1.87
N PHE A 86 -9.99 12.38 2.74
CA PHE A 86 -11.42 12.08 2.70
C PHE A 86 -12.12 12.68 1.48
N ILE A 87 -11.77 13.92 1.09
CA ILE A 87 -12.32 14.53 -0.12
C ILE A 87 -11.92 13.76 -1.39
N PRO A 88 -10.62 13.48 -1.66
CA PRO A 88 -10.23 12.60 -2.75
C PRO A 88 -10.90 11.23 -2.68
N TYR A 89 -10.98 10.62 -1.49
CA TYR A 89 -11.63 9.33 -1.29
C TYR A 89 -13.08 9.33 -1.79
N LEU A 90 -13.88 10.32 -1.38
CA LEU A 90 -15.27 10.44 -1.83
C LEU A 90 -15.34 10.71 -3.33
N PHE A 91 -14.54 11.65 -3.83
CA PHE A 91 -14.53 12.02 -5.25
C PHE A 91 -14.21 10.81 -6.14
N TRP A 92 -13.12 10.10 -5.86
CA TRP A 92 -12.71 8.93 -6.64
C TRP A 92 -13.63 7.74 -6.43
N SER A 93 -14.19 7.56 -5.24
CA SER A 93 -15.23 6.54 -5.02
C SER A 93 -16.45 6.78 -5.91
N LEU A 94 -16.96 8.01 -5.95
CA LEU A 94 -18.10 8.36 -6.81
C LEU A 94 -17.75 8.26 -8.29
N PHE A 95 -16.55 8.72 -8.69
CA PHE A 95 -16.05 8.55 -10.05
C PHE A 95 -16.05 7.07 -10.46
N TYR A 96 -15.52 6.18 -9.63
CA TYR A 96 -15.46 4.76 -9.94
C TYR A 96 -16.82 4.07 -9.92
N LEU A 97 -17.72 4.51 -9.05
CA LEU A 97 -19.11 4.05 -9.07
C LEU A 97 -19.78 4.42 -10.40
N CYS A 98 -19.65 5.66 -10.85
CA CYS A 98 -20.14 6.08 -12.16
C CYS A 98 -19.49 5.26 -13.28
N TYR A 99 -18.16 5.15 -13.26
CA TYR A 99 -17.38 4.42 -14.27
C TYR A 99 -17.85 2.97 -14.42
N MET A 100 -18.01 2.25 -13.30
CA MET A 100 -18.50 0.87 -13.31
C MET A 100 -19.95 0.77 -13.73
N SER A 101 -20.81 1.67 -13.26
CA SER A 101 -22.22 1.66 -13.66
C SER A 101 -22.43 1.89 -15.16
N VAL A 102 -21.62 2.75 -15.78
CA VAL A 102 -21.64 2.92 -17.23
C VAL A 102 -21.10 1.67 -17.94
N ALA A 103 -19.97 1.12 -17.48
CA ALA A 103 -19.37 -0.07 -18.10
C ALA A 103 -20.30 -1.30 -18.03
N GLU A 104 -20.94 -1.53 -16.89
CA GLU A 104 -21.84 -2.67 -16.63
C GLU A 104 -23.28 -2.42 -17.09
N HIS A 105 -23.60 -1.22 -17.59
CA HIS A 105 -24.97 -0.80 -17.92
C HIS A 105 -25.96 -0.99 -16.75
N SER A 106 -25.50 -0.80 -15.52
CA SER A 106 -26.23 -1.10 -14.29
C SER A 106 -25.99 -0.07 -13.18
N TYR A 107 -27.06 0.53 -12.67
CA TYR A 107 -27.00 1.55 -11.61
C TYR A 107 -27.33 0.99 -10.22
N THR A 108 -27.25 -0.33 -10.02
CA THR A 108 -27.54 -0.97 -8.73
C THR A 108 -26.62 -0.50 -7.60
N LEU A 109 -25.41 -0.05 -7.94
CA LEU A 109 -24.44 0.51 -6.99
C LEU A 109 -24.90 1.83 -6.35
N PHE A 110 -25.83 2.57 -6.97
CA PHE A 110 -26.38 3.81 -6.44
C PHE A 110 -27.57 3.61 -5.51
N ARG A 111 -28.04 2.37 -5.30
CA ARG A 111 -29.07 2.09 -4.29
C ARG A 111 -28.55 2.49 -2.91
N PRO A 112 -29.33 3.18 -2.05
CA PRO A 112 -28.83 3.79 -0.81
C PRO A 112 -28.02 2.85 0.10
N LEU A 113 -28.50 1.61 0.30
CA LEU A 113 -27.80 0.61 1.13
C LEU A 113 -26.48 0.17 0.50
N THR A 114 -26.47 -0.12 -0.80
CA THR A 114 -25.26 -0.52 -1.54
C THR A 114 -24.26 0.61 -1.59
N LEU A 115 -24.71 1.85 -1.84
CA LEU A 115 -23.86 3.04 -1.84
C LEU A 115 -23.23 3.25 -0.46
N GLY A 116 -24.02 3.20 0.61
CA GLY A 116 -23.53 3.32 1.99
C GLY A 116 -22.48 2.26 2.32
N LYS A 117 -22.76 0.99 1.97
CA LYS A 117 -21.83 -0.13 2.14
C LYS A 117 -20.52 0.07 1.36
N THR A 118 -20.63 0.45 0.08
CA THR A 118 -19.49 0.70 -0.80
C THR A 118 -18.60 1.82 -0.26
N LEU A 119 -19.20 2.91 0.23
CA LEU A 119 -18.48 4.04 0.82
C LEU A 119 -17.97 3.77 2.24
N LEU A 120 -18.52 2.80 2.97
CA LEU A 120 -18.01 2.44 4.30
C LEU A 120 -16.77 1.53 4.21
N PHE A 121 -16.79 0.56 3.28
CA PHE A 121 -15.72 -0.43 3.12
C PHE A 121 -14.78 -0.16 1.95
N GLY A 122 -14.94 0.96 1.26
CA GLY A 122 -14.07 1.35 0.13
C GLY A 122 -14.14 0.38 -1.05
N LEU A 123 -15.35 -0.10 -1.37
CA LEU A 123 -15.56 -1.14 -2.39
C LEU A 123 -15.66 -0.59 -3.83
N SER A 124 -15.61 0.72 -4.00
CA SER A 124 -15.79 1.39 -5.31
C SER A 124 -14.77 0.92 -6.34
N MET A 125 -13.53 0.64 -5.89
CA MET A 125 -12.47 -0.01 -6.65
C MET A 125 -11.54 -0.75 -5.71
N TYR A 126 -10.88 -1.79 -6.23
CA TYR A 126 -10.01 -2.70 -5.47
C TYR A 126 -8.90 -2.03 -4.63
N HIS A 127 -8.48 -0.80 -4.94
CA HIS A 127 -7.40 -0.10 -4.24
C HIS A 127 -7.92 0.90 -3.21
N ILE A 128 -9.17 1.37 -3.35
CA ILE A 128 -9.75 2.50 -2.61
C ILE A 128 -9.85 2.23 -1.11
N TYR A 129 -10.02 0.96 -0.70
CA TYR A 129 -10.04 0.55 0.70
C TYR A 129 -8.80 1.03 1.49
N PHE A 130 -7.64 1.19 0.85
CA PHE A 130 -6.45 1.69 1.51
C PHE A 130 -6.67 3.08 2.14
N LEU A 131 -7.44 3.96 1.47
CA LEU A 131 -7.78 5.28 2.01
C LEU A 131 -8.71 5.17 3.22
N VAL A 132 -9.62 4.19 3.27
CA VAL A 132 -10.50 3.93 4.41
C VAL A 132 -9.68 3.58 5.65
N ILE A 133 -8.75 2.63 5.53
CA ILE A 133 -7.86 2.25 6.63
C ILE A 133 -7.01 3.45 7.07
N LEU A 134 -6.51 4.23 6.12
CA LEU A 134 -5.70 5.42 6.42
C LEU A 134 -6.49 6.49 7.18
N LEU A 135 -7.77 6.70 6.83
CA LEU A 135 -8.67 7.59 7.55
C LEU A 135 -8.91 7.11 8.99
N TRP A 136 -9.09 5.80 9.21
CA TRP A 136 -9.17 5.23 10.56
C TRP A 136 -7.89 5.46 11.37
N PHE A 137 -6.71 5.29 10.77
CA PHE A 137 -5.45 5.64 11.43
C PHE A 137 -5.39 7.13 11.80
N TYR A 138 -5.95 8.02 10.97
CA TYR A 138 -5.95 9.46 11.24
C TYR A 138 -6.94 9.84 12.32
N LEU A 139 -8.13 9.25 12.32
CA LEU A 139 -9.14 9.47 13.35
C LEU A 139 -8.63 9.02 14.73
N LEU A 140 -7.96 7.88 14.78
CA LEU A 140 -7.43 7.29 16.02
C LEU A 140 -6.06 7.89 16.44
N MET A 141 -5.62 9.00 15.83
CA MET A 141 -4.32 9.62 16.11
C MET A 141 -4.07 9.94 17.60
N PRO A 142 -5.04 10.46 18.39
CA PRO A 142 -4.83 10.70 19.82
C PRO A 142 -4.46 9.41 20.58
N LEU A 143 -5.14 8.30 20.27
CA LEU A 143 -4.86 6.98 20.84
C LEU A 143 -3.44 6.52 20.46
N TRP A 144 -3.06 6.62 19.19
CA TRP A 144 -1.73 6.22 18.74
C TRP A 144 -0.61 7.03 19.39
N ARG A 145 -0.78 8.35 19.50
CA ARG A 145 0.18 9.21 20.19
C ARG A 145 0.32 8.83 21.67
N TYR A 146 -0.80 8.54 22.33
CA TYR A 146 -0.78 8.10 23.73
C TYR A 146 -0.04 6.78 23.91
N LEU A 147 -0.35 5.77 23.10
CA LEU A 147 0.29 4.45 23.17
C LEU A 147 1.79 4.57 22.89
N LEU A 148 2.19 5.25 21.81
CA LEU A 148 3.60 5.44 21.45
C LEU A 148 4.40 6.12 22.57
N LYS A 149 3.86 7.15 23.22
CA LYS A 149 4.53 7.81 24.36
C LYS A 149 4.80 6.86 25.52
N LYS A 150 3.86 5.95 25.81
CA LYS A 150 4.02 4.95 26.89
C LYS A 150 5.04 3.88 26.52
N THR A 151 5.02 3.45 25.26
CA THR A 151 5.81 2.31 24.81
C THR A 151 7.23 2.69 24.39
N ASP A 152 7.51 3.97 24.14
CA ASP A 152 8.81 4.46 23.67
C ASP A 152 9.97 4.05 24.61
N ARG A 153 9.75 4.12 25.93
CA ARG A 153 10.75 3.72 26.94
C ARG A 153 11.06 2.22 26.94
N HIS A 154 10.15 1.41 26.41
CA HIS A 154 10.24 -0.05 26.38
C HIS A 154 10.23 -0.58 24.94
N ALA A 155 10.68 0.23 23.98
CA ALA A 155 10.60 -0.08 22.55
C ALA A 155 11.24 -1.43 22.19
N SER A 156 12.36 -1.79 22.85
CA SER A 156 13.07 -3.06 22.62
C SER A 156 12.23 -4.31 22.89
N ILE A 157 11.27 -4.24 23.82
CA ILE A 157 10.37 -5.34 24.16
C ILE A 157 9.03 -5.17 23.42
N PHE A 158 8.53 -3.94 23.36
CA PHE A 158 7.22 -3.64 22.79
C PHE A 158 7.14 -3.97 21.29
N PHE A 159 8.14 -3.60 20.49
CA PHE A 159 8.08 -3.83 19.03
C PHE A 159 8.13 -5.32 18.64
N PRO A 160 8.99 -6.16 19.24
CA PRO A 160 8.93 -7.61 19.02
C PRO A 160 7.59 -8.22 19.42
N LEU A 161 7.03 -7.84 20.58
CA LEU A 161 5.72 -8.34 21.01
C LEU A 161 4.60 -7.88 20.09
N LEU A 162 4.62 -6.61 19.67
CA LEU A 162 3.64 -6.08 18.72
C LEU A 162 3.75 -6.78 17.36
N PHE A 163 4.96 -7.09 16.89
CA PHE A 163 5.18 -7.83 15.65
C PHE A 163 4.59 -9.24 15.75
N ILE A 164 4.95 -9.99 16.79
CA ILE A 164 4.47 -11.36 17.02
C ILE A 164 2.94 -11.37 17.16
N GLY A 165 2.38 -10.47 17.97
CA GLY A 165 0.94 -10.32 18.12
C GLY A 165 0.24 -9.99 16.81
N ASN A 166 0.83 -9.13 15.97
CA ASN A 166 0.25 -8.79 14.67
C ASN A 166 0.36 -9.95 13.66
N VAL A 167 1.43 -10.75 13.70
CA VAL A 167 1.57 -11.99 12.92
C VAL A 167 0.49 -13.00 13.32
N ILE A 168 0.29 -13.24 14.62
CA ILE A 168 -0.75 -14.15 15.12
C ILE A 168 -2.14 -13.66 14.69
N PHE A 169 -2.42 -12.37 14.89
CA PHE A 169 -3.69 -11.78 14.50
C PHE A 169 -3.95 -11.89 12.99
N ASN A 170 -2.95 -11.60 12.16
CA ASN A 170 -3.09 -11.67 10.71
C ASN A 170 -3.19 -13.11 10.22
N TYR A 171 -2.49 -14.05 10.84
CA TYR A 171 -2.62 -15.46 10.56
C TYR A 171 -4.05 -15.93 10.86
N TYR A 172 -4.54 -15.67 12.07
CA TYR A 172 -5.92 -16.00 12.45
C TYR A 172 -6.92 -15.37 11.49
N SER A 173 -6.78 -14.07 11.21
CA SER A 173 -7.68 -13.37 10.32
C SER A 173 -7.64 -13.87 8.88
N SER A 174 -6.49 -14.28 8.35
CA SER A 174 -6.37 -14.63 6.92
C SER A 174 -6.67 -16.10 6.66
N TYR A 175 -6.36 -17.00 7.60
CA TYR A 175 -6.43 -18.44 7.38
C TYR A 175 -7.50 -19.16 8.22
N VAL A 176 -7.96 -18.56 9.32
CA VAL A 176 -8.88 -19.23 10.26
C VAL A 176 -10.24 -18.53 10.34
N TRP A 177 -10.26 -17.19 10.24
CA TRP A 177 -11.48 -16.41 10.41
C TRP A 177 -12.41 -16.54 9.20
N ILE A 178 -13.46 -17.33 9.36
CA ILE A 178 -14.56 -17.49 8.40
C ILE A 178 -15.74 -16.62 8.85
N ALA A 179 -16.26 -15.79 7.94
CA ALA A 179 -17.43 -14.98 8.22
C ALA A 179 -18.70 -15.84 8.15
N PRO A 180 -19.57 -15.85 9.18
CA PRO A 180 -20.84 -16.58 9.14
C PRO A 180 -21.73 -16.05 8.01
N PRO A 181 -22.34 -16.91 7.19
CA PRO A 181 -23.08 -16.50 5.99
C PRO A 181 -24.34 -15.68 6.30
N THR A 182 -24.96 -15.89 7.46
CA THR A 182 -26.16 -15.16 7.89
C THR A 182 -25.90 -14.51 9.25
N SER A 183 -25.51 -13.23 9.23
CA SER A 183 -25.34 -12.42 10.43
C SER A 183 -25.55 -10.94 10.10
N LEU A 184 -26.09 -10.18 11.06
CA LEU A 184 -26.13 -8.71 10.99
C LEU A 184 -24.72 -8.11 10.77
N TRP A 185 -23.68 -8.81 11.25
CA TRP A 185 -22.29 -8.38 11.17
C TRP A 185 -21.52 -9.02 10.01
N HIS A 186 -22.21 -9.70 9.09
CA HIS A 186 -21.59 -10.41 7.98
C HIS A 186 -20.63 -9.52 7.19
N ASP A 187 -21.08 -8.32 6.81
CA ASP A 187 -20.26 -7.38 6.04
C ASP A 187 -19.02 -6.91 6.81
N LEU A 188 -19.13 -6.66 8.13
CA LEU A 188 -17.96 -6.31 8.94
C LEU A 188 -16.92 -7.44 8.93
N PHE A 189 -17.37 -8.69 9.03
CA PHE A 189 -16.45 -9.83 9.02
C PHE A 189 -15.86 -10.07 7.63
N VAL A 190 -16.66 -10.02 6.56
CA VAL A 190 -16.18 -10.23 5.19
C VAL A 190 -15.19 -9.15 4.79
N TYR A 191 -15.51 -7.87 5.03
CA TYR A 191 -14.67 -6.74 4.60
C TYR A 191 -13.67 -6.29 5.66
N ARG A 192 -13.36 -7.12 6.68
CA ARG A 192 -12.41 -6.79 7.76
C ARG A 192 -11.06 -6.26 7.25
N LEU A 193 -10.55 -6.83 6.16
CA LEU A 193 -9.28 -6.43 5.55
C LEU A 193 -9.30 -4.99 4.97
N ASN A 194 -10.49 -4.42 4.75
CA ASN A 194 -10.68 -3.13 4.10
C ASN A 194 -10.77 -1.94 5.07
N TYR A 195 -10.97 -2.18 6.37
CA TYR A 195 -11.12 -1.10 7.34
C TYR A 195 -10.36 -1.33 8.65
N LEU A 196 -10.04 -2.59 9.01
CA LEU A 196 -9.50 -2.91 10.31
C LEU A 196 -8.01 -2.55 10.40
N VAL A 197 -7.71 -1.48 11.13
CA VAL A 197 -6.34 -0.97 11.34
C VAL A 197 -5.39 -1.97 12.00
N LEU A 198 -5.93 -2.96 12.71
CA LEU A 198 -5.13 -3.98 13.41
C LEU A 198 -4.23 -4.77 12.45
N HIS A 199 -4.60 -4.92 11.18
CA HIS A 199 -3.74 -5.60 10.19
C HIS A 199 -2.40 -4.91 9.97
N TYR A 200 -2.34 -3.60 10.21
CA TYR A 200 -1.20 -2.74 9.89
C TYR A 200 -0.67 -1.98 11.12
N ILE A 201 -1.11 -2.33 12.32
CA ILE A 201 -0.76 -1.58 13.53
C ILE A 201 0.75 -1.63 13.81
N PHE A 202 1.38 -2.79 13.64
CA PHE A 202 2.83 -2.92 13.81
C PHE A 202 3.57 -2.00 12.83
N ILE A 203 3.26 -2.08 11.54
CA ILE A 203 4.02 -1.37 10.51
C ILE A 203 3.83 0.14 10.59
N PHE A 204 2.63 0.58 10.99
CA PHE A 204 2.33 1.98 11.27
C PHE A 204 3.15 2.49 12.47
N PHE A 205 3.14 1.76 13.59
CA PHE A 205 3.92 2.13 14.77
C PHE A 205 5.42 2.11 14.50
N PHE A 206 5.88 1.16 13.69
CA PHE A 206 7.27 1.07 13.28
C PHE A 206 7.70 2.30 12.45
N GLY A 207 6.82 2.80 11.57
CA GLY A 207 7.03 4.06 10.85
C GLY A 207 7.08 5.28 11.77
N ALA A 208 6.21 5.33 12.78
CA ALA A 208 6.19 6.39 13.78
C ALA A 208 7.48 6.41 14.62
N PHE A 209 7.89 5.25 15.15
CA PHE A 209 9.14 5.08 15.90
C PHE A 209 10.36 5.47 15.05
N THR A 210 10.41 5.02 13.80
CA THR A 210 11.50 5.37 12.89
C THR A 210 11.59 6.88 12.64
N ALA A 211 10.46 7.60 12.62
CA ALA A 211 10.46 9.05 12.46
C ALA A 211 10.90 9.83 13.71
N GLU A 212 10.57 9.34 14.91
CA GLU A 212 10.99 9.97 16.17
C GLU A 212 12.47 9.74 16.43
N HIS A 213 12.96 8.53 16.19
CA HIS A 213 14.34 8.12 16.46
C HIS A 213 15.22 8.06 15.20
N PHE A 214 14.88 8.85 14.17
CA PHE A 214 15.48 8.73 12.85
C PHE A 214 17.02 8.74 12.85
N PRO A 215 17.72 9.66 13.55
CA PRO A 215 19.19 9.65 13.58
C PRO A 215 19.76 8.36 14.18
N ALA A 216 19.16 7.85 15.26
CA ALA A 216 19.60 6.62 15.93
C ALA A 216 19.35 5.39 15.05
N VAL A 217 18.21 5.32 14.36
CA VAL A 217 17.91 4.24 13.40
C VAL A 217 18.92 4.22 12.26
N ILE A 218 19.25 5.38 11.68
CA ILE A 218 20.25 5.48 10.61
C ILE A 218 21.64 5.07 11.11
N ALA A 219 22.05 5.49 12.32
CA ALA A 219 23.31 5.06 12.92
C ALA A 219 23.36 3.54 13.12
N TRP A 220 22.29 2.95 13.64
CA TRP A 220 22.17 1.50 13.80
C TRP A 220 22.28 0.77 12.45
N MET A 221 21.57 1.24 11.42
CA MET A 221 21.61 0.62 10.08
C MET A 221 23.01 0.63 9.47
N LYS A 222 23.78 1.72 9.66
CA LYS A 222 25.17 1.80 9.18
C LYS A 222 26.05 0.73 9.80
N ASN A 223 25.87 0.44 11.09
CA ASN A 223 26.63 -0.56 11.83
C ASN A 223 26.20 -2.01 11.51
N HIS A 224 24.99 -2.20 10.97
CA HIS A 224 24.40 -3.52 10.70
C HIS A 224 24.16 -3.77 9.21
N ALA A 225 24.95 -3.15 8.34
CA ALA A 225 24.78 -3.23 6.88
C ALA A 225 24.73 -4.68 6.35
N VAL A 226 25.67 -5.53 6.77
CA VAL A 226 25.75 -6.94 6.33
C VAL A 226 24.49 -7.69 6.74
N PHE A 227 24.04 -7.50 7.99
CA PHE A 227 22.80 -8.09 8.48
C PHE A 227 21.59 -7.68 7.62
N LEU A 228 21.48 -6.40 7.23
CA LEU A 228 20.37 -5.94 6.39
C LEU A 228 20.36 -6.59 5.00
N TYR A 229 21.52 -6.80 4.38
CA TYR A 229 21.61 -7.52 3.11
C TYR A 229 21.24 -8.99 3.25
N LEU A 230 21.78 -9.68 4.27
CA LEU A 230 21.48 -11.10 4.52
C LEU A 230 20.01 -11.30 4.89
N PHE A 231 19.46 -10.43 5.74
CA PHE A 231 18.06 -10.47 6.14
C PHE A 231 17.12 -10.28 4.94
N GLN A 232 17.43 -9.31 4.06
CA GLN A 232 16.68 -9.13 2.82
C GLN A 232 16.79 -10.35 1.91
N GLY A 233 17.99 -10.88 1.69
CA GLY A 233 18.20 -12.06 0.85
C GLY A 233 17.44 -13.27 1.37
N ALA A 234 17.54 -13.55 2.67
CA ALA A 234 16.82 -14.63 3.33
C ALA A 234 15.30 -14.45 3.23
N ALA A 235 14.79 -13.24 3.45
CA ALA A 235 13.36 -12.97 3.37
C ALA A 235 12.81 -13.10 1.94
N VAL A 236 13.56 -12.66 0.92
CA VAL A 236 13.22 -12.88 -0.50
C VAL A 236 13.17 -14.38 -0.81
N LEU A 237 14.22 -15.12 -0.44
CA LEU A 237 14.29 -16.57 -0.67
C LEU A 237 13.16 -17.31 0.04
N ALA A 238 12.82 -16.92 1.27
CA ALA A 238 11.73 -17.52 2.01
C ALA A 238 10.35 -17.15 1.43
N MET A 239 10.15 -15.94 0.91
CA MET A 239 8.92 -15.55 0.23
C MET A 239 8.73 -16.35 -1.08
N LEU A 240 9.77 -16.42 -1.92
CA LEU A 240 9.76 -17.19 -3.17
C LEU A 240 9.69 -18.70 -2.92
N GLY A 241 10.42 -19.20 -1.93
CA GLY A 241 10.41 -20.59 -1.52
C GLY A 241 9.06 -21.02 -0.96
N SER A 242 8.37 -20.15 -0.19
CA SER A 242 7.01 -20.40 0.28
C SER A 242 6.01 -20.43 -0.88
N TYR A 243 6.13 -19.49 -1.82
CA TYR A 243 5.31 -19.45 -3.04
C TYR A 243 5.48 -20.72 -3.89
N ALA A 244 6.72 -21.10 -4.18
CA ALA A 244 7.02 -22.33 -4.90
C ALA A 244 6.59 -23.57 -4.10
N GLY A 245 6.76 -23.56 -2.78
CA GLY A 245 6.43 -24.65 -1.88
C GLY A 245 4.92 -24.96 -1.84
N VAL A 246 4.05 -23.95 -1.73
CA VAL A 246 2.59 -24.20 -1.76
C VAL A 246 2.12 -24.71 -3.12
N MET A 247 2.76 -24.29 -4.22
CA MET A 247 2.45 -24.83 -5.55
C MET A 247 2.94 -26.27 -5.70
N HIS A 248 4.17 -26.58 -5.24
CA HIS A 248 4.76 -27.89 -5.41
C HIS A 248 4.21 -28.95 -4.45
N TYR A 249 4.07 -28.63 -3.16
CA TYR A 249 3.65 -29.61 -2.16
C TYR A 249 2.14 -29.67 -1.98
N TRP A 250 1.44 -28.53 -2.09
CA TRP A 250 -0.01 -28.47 -1.90
C TRP A 250 -0.77 -28.40 -3.22
N GLN A 251 -0.07 -28.40 -4.35
CA GLN A 251 -0.67 -28.38 -5.70
C GLN A 251 -1.61 -27.18 -5.90
N TYR A 252 -1.28 -26.06 -5.25
CA TYR A 252 -2.05 -24.83 -5.39
C TYR A 252 -1.91 -24.25 -6.79
N SER A 253 -3.03 -23.78 -7.35
CA SER A 253 -3.01 -22.92 -8.53
C SER A 253 -2.22 -21.63 -8.23
N ALA A 254 -1.76 -20.93 -9.28
CA ALA A 254 -1.08 -19.65 -9.12
C ALA A 254 -1.93 -18.64 -8.31
N LEU A 255 -3.25 -18.63 -8.53
CA LEU A 255 -4.21 -17.79 -7.80
C LEU A 255 -4.25 -18.15 -6.32
N SER A 256 -4.42 -19.43 -5.99
CA SER A 256 -4.46 -19.93 -4.61
C SER A 256 -3.14 -19.68 -3.88
N ALA A 257 -2.01 -19.85 -4.57
CA ALA A 257 -0.68 -19.61 -4.04
C ALA A 257 -0.47 -18.13 -3.69
N VAL A 258 -0.90 -17.21 -4.56
CA VAL A 258 -0.85 -15.77 -4.34
C VAL A 258 -1.76 -15.33 -3.18
N PHE A 259 -2.96 -15.91 -3.04
CA PHE A 259 -3.83 -15.61 -1.91
C PHE A 259 -3.29 -16.17 -0.58
N THR A 260 -2.49 -17.22 -0.63
CA THR A 260 -1.89 -17.85 0.54
C THR A 260 -0.61 -17.15 0.96
N ILE A 261 0.25 -16.79 0.02
CA ILE A 261 1.53 -16.11 0.24
C ILE A 261 1.39 -14.63 -0.12
N HIS A 262 0.76 -13.89 0.80
CA HIS A 262 0.46 -12.46 0.66
C HIS A 262 1.17 -11.62 1.73
N GLN A 263 1.05 -10.29 1.65
CA GLN A 263 1.73 -9.35 2.55
C GLN A 263 1.37 -9.46 4.04
N LEU A 264 0.21 -10.05 4.38
CA LEU A 264 -0.19 -10.28 5.79
C LEU A 264 0.09 -11.71 6.25
N SER A 265 0.59 -12.59 5.37
CA SER A 265 1.10 -13.89 5.78
C SER A 265 2.31 -13.72 6.71
N PRO A 266 2.63 -14.70 7.57
CA PRO A 266 3.80 -14.62 8.45
C PRO A 266 5.09 -14.25 7.70
N ILE A 267 5.33 -14.91 6.57
CA ILE A 267 6.51 -14.61 5.75
C ILE A 267 6.41 -13.26 5.04
N GLY A 268 5.22 -12.88 4.58
CA GLY A 268 4.97 -11.57 3.95
C GLY A 268 5.23 -10.39 4.89
N MET A 269 4.93 -10.54 6.18
CA MET A 269 5.23 -9.53 7.18
C MET A 269 6.73 -9.37 7.40
N ILE A 270 7.47 -10.48 7.52
CA ILE A 270 8.95 -10.46 7.62
C ILE A 270 9.56 -9.85 6.35
N TYR A 271 9.06 -10.25 5.19
CA TYR A 271 9.48 -9.73 3.89
C TYR A 271 9.25 -8.21 3.76
N THR A 272 8.13 -7.72 4.27
CA THR A 272 7.84 -6.28 4.22
C THR A 272 8.78 -5.48 5.12
N VAL A 273 9.05 -5.96 6.34
CA VAL A 273 9.97 -5.30 7.27
C VAL A 273 11.39 -5.28 6.74
N SER A 274 11.89 -6.43 6.27
CA SER A 274 13.23 -6.53 5.66
C SER A 274 13.36 -5.59 4.46
N THR A 275 12.37 -5.58 3.57
CA THR A 275 12.40 -4.74 2.35
C THR A 275 12.42 -3.26 2.67
N LEU A 276 11.60 -2.82 3.65
CA LEU A 276 11.61 -1.43 4.12
C LEU A 276 12.96 -1.04 4.72
N LEU A 277 13.51 -1.86 5.61
CA LEU A 277 14.81 -1.61 6.24
C LEU A 277 15.94 -1.57 5.21
N PHE A 278 15.93 -2.52 4.28
CA PHE A 278 16.92 -2.62 3.20
C PHE A 278 16.94 -1.37 2.33
N PHE A 279 15.78 -0.95 1.79
CA PHE A 279 15.72 0.22 0.92
C PHE A 279 15.96 1.53 1.68
N LEU A 280 15.49 1.64 2.92
CA LEU A 280 15.77 2.79 3.78
C LEU A 280 17.28 2.95 4.01
N TYR A 281 17.97 1.86 4.38
CA TYR A 281 19.42 1.85 4.51
C TYR A 281 20.11 2.17 3.17
N ARG A 282 19.71 1.50 2.08
CA ARG A 282 20.36 1.65 0.77
C ARG A 282 20.26 3.07 0.20
N TRP A 283 19.21 3.81 0.55
CA TRP A 283 18.94 5.13 0.00
C TRP A 283 19.27 6.30 0.94
N GLU A 284 19.33 6.08 2.25
CA GLU A 284 19.86 7.09 3.18
C GLU A 284 21.37 6.98 3.39
N CYS A 285 21.92 5.76 3.42
CA CYS A 285 23.32 5.55 3.81
C CYS A 285 24.27 5.38 2.62
N ARG A 286 23.75 5.18 1.40
CA ARG A 286 24.57 4.95 0.19
C ARG A 286 24.12 5.88 -0.92
N SER A 287 25.06 6.29 -1.76
CA SER A 287 24.76 7.11 -2.93
C SER A 287 23.92 6.33 -3.95
N LEU A 288 22.99 7.05 -4.56
CA LEU A 288 22.25 6.65 -5.75
C LEU A 288 22.82 7.39 -6.94
N SER A 289 22.76 6.79 -8.14
CA SER A 289 23.09 7.53 -9.36
C SER A 289 22.15 8.73 -9.51
N PRO A 290 22.61 9.85 -10.13
CA PRO A 290 21.78 11.03 -10.33
C PRO A 290 20.48 10.73 -11.10
N VAL A 291 20.55 9.79 -12.04
CA VAL A 291 19.37 9.33 -12.82
C VAL A 291 18.34 8.67 -11.91
N CYS A 292 18.76 7.71 -11.07
CA CYS A 292 17.85 7.04 -10.14
C CYS A 292 17.26 8.02 -9.12
N GLN A 293 18.05 8.97 -8.62
CA GLN A 293 17.54 10.01 -7.71
C GLN A 293 16.44 10.84 -8.37
N ARG A 294 16.65 11.31 -9.60
CA ARG A 294 15.64 12.08 -10.35
C ARG A 294 14.38 11.26 -10.59
N LEU A 295 14.53 10.01 -11.04
CA LEU A 295 13.41 9.11 -11.32
C LEU A 295 12.55 8.84 -10.07
N PHE A 296 13.17 8.42 -8.97
CA PHE A 296 12.43 8.12 -7.74
C PHE A 296 11.92 9.38 -7.04
N THR A 297 12.58 10.53 -7.20
CA THR A 297 12.01 11.82 -6.76
C THR A 297 10.74 12.14 -7.52
N LEU A 298 10.77 12.01 -8.85
CA LEU A 298 9.62 12.26 -9.73
C LEU A 298 8.44 11.38 -9.34
N LEU A 299 8.67 10.05 -9.30
CA LEU A 299 7.65 9.07 -8.92
C LEU A 299 7.13 9.30 -7.49
N GLY A 300 8.01 9.61 -6.54
CA GLY A 300 7.62 9.90 -5.16
C GLY A 300 6.70 11.12 -5.04
N ASN A 301 7.02 12.20 -5.75
CA ASN A 301 6.27 13.45 -5.72
C ASN A 301 4.85 13.31 -6.29
N VAL A 302 4.68 12.43 -7.29
CA VAL A 302 3.41 12.24 -8.00
C VAL A 302 2.72 10.91 -7.67
N SER A 303 3.24 10.18 -6.68
CA SER A 303 2.71 8.87 -6.26
C SER A 303 1.23 8.88 -5.89
N TYR A 304 0.73 9.94 -5.25
CA TYR A 304 -0.67 9.99 -4.80
C TYR A 304 -1.67 10.13 -5.96
N PRO A 305 -1.52 11.09 -6.90
CA PRO A 305 -2.35 11.10 -8.10
C PRO A 305 -2.21 9.83 -8.97
N MET A 306 -1.01 9.27 -9.09
CA MET A 306 -0.80 7.99 -9.79
C MET A 306 -1.63 6.88 -9.13
N TYR A 307 -1.61 6.80 -7.79
CA TYR A 307 -2.40 5.85 -7.04
C TYR A 307 -3.90 5.99 -7.31
N LEU A 308 -4.42 7.22 -7.44
CA LEU A 308 -5.84 7.43 -7.66
C LEU A 308 -6.29 7.04 -9.08
N VAL A 309 -5.47 7.31 -10.12
CA VAL A 309 -5.88 7.13 -11.53
C VAL A 309 -5.50 5.79 -12.15
N HIS A 310 -4.48 5.09 -11.63
CA HIS A 310 -3.95 3.88 -12.29
C HIS A 310 -4.98 2.80 -12.66
N PRO A 311 -6.06 2.56 -11.91
CA PRO A 311 -7.09 1.59 -12.28
C PRO A 311 -7.80 1.95 -13.58
N VAL A 312 -7.98 3.25 -13.89
CA VAL A 312 -8.59 3.67 -15.15
C VAL A 312 -7.78 3.14 -16.33
N TRP A 313 -6.47 3.38 -16.30
CA TRP A 313 -5.56 2.93 -17.35
C TRP A 313 -5.44 1.40 -17.39
N LEU A 314 -5.44 0.75 -16.22
CA LEU A 314 -5.47 -0.71 -16.15
C LEU A 314 -6.74 -1.28 -16.77
N SER A 315 -7.92 -0.75 -16.42
CA SER A 315 -9.19 -1.18 -16.99
C SER A 315 -9.23 -0.99 -18.51
N ILE A 316 -8.75 0.16 -19.02
CA ILE A 316 -8.67 0.41 -20.47
C ILE A 316 -7.73 -0.61 -21.14
N GLY A 317 -6.54 -0.83 -20.60
CA GLY A 317 -5.57 -1.76 -21.17
C GLY A 317 -6.05 -3.21 -21.10
N ALA A 318 -6.64 -3.64 -19.99
CA ALA A 318 -7.21 -4.98 -19.83
C ALA A 318 -8.42 -5.19 -20.76
N ALA A 319 -9.31 -4.20 -20.89
CA ALA A 319 -10.44 -4.25 -21.82
C ALA A 319 -9.96 -4.33 -23.28
N TYR A 320 -8.88 -3.64 -23.64
CA TYR A 320 -8.27 -3.73 -24.97
C TYR A 320 -7.76 -5.15 -25.25
N LEU A 321 -7.01 -5.76 -24.32
CA LEU A 321 -6.54 -7.14 -24.47
C LEU A 321 -7.72 -8.11 -24.64
N HIS A 322 -8.76 -7.97 -23.80
CA HIS A 322 -9.95 -8.80 -23.87
C HIS A 322 -10.72 -8.63 -25.20
N HIS A 323 -10.97 -7.40 -25.63
CA HIS A 323 -11.67 -7.11 -26.89
C HIS A 323 -10.90 -7.62 -28.11
N ARG A 324 -9.57 -7.68 -28.04
CA ARG A 324 -8.72 -8.23 -29.10
C ARG A 324 -8.48 -9.73 -28.97
N HIS A 325 -9.11 -10.39 -28.00
CA HIS A 325 -8.90 -11.80 -27.67
C HIS A 325 -7.43 -12.16 -27.45
N LEU A 326 -6.64 -11.21 -26.94
CA LEU A 326 -5.23 -11.40 -26.64
C LEU A 326 -5.09 -12.04 -25.26
N VAL A 327 -4.50 -13.22 -25.22
CA VAL A 327 -4.17 -13.90 -23.96
C VAL A 327 -3.06 -13.10 -23.26
N PRO A 328 -3.19 -12.75 -21.96
CA PRO A 328 -2.18 -11.98 -21.24
C PRO A 328 -0.92 -12.81 -20.95
N ASP A 329 -0.09 -13.00 -21.97
CA ASP A 329 1.22 -13.60 -21.84
C ASP A 329 2.23 -12.63 -21.18
N ALA A 330 3.47 -13.10 -20.98
CA ALA A 330 4.49 -12.29 -20.33
C ALA A 330 4.79 -10.96 -21.04
N ALA A 331 4.76 -10.95 -22.39
CA ALA A 331 5.05 -9.75 -23.16
C ALA A 331 3.91 -8.72 -23.03
N TYR A 332 2.66 -9.16 -23.18
CA TYR A 332 1.50 -8.29 -23.01
C TYR A 332 1.40 -7.74 -21.59
N ILE A 333 1.71 -8.54 -20.58
CA ILE A 333 1.70 -8.10 -19.18
C ILE A 333 2.78 -7.05 -18.91
N LEU A 334 4.00 -7.21 -19.46
CA LEU A 334 5.05 -6.20 -19.34
C LEU A 334 4.69 -4.91 -20.10
N CYS A 335 4.13 -5.02 -21.30
CA CYS A 335 3.62 -3.89 -22.06
C CYS A 335 2.50 -3.16 -21.29
N LEU A 336 1.57 -3.90 -20.67
CA LEU A 336 0.50 -3.34 -19.86
C LEU A 336 1.06 -2.63 -18.62
N TYR A 337 2.06 -3.20 -17.95
CA TYR A 337 2.74 -2.57 -16.82
C TYR A 337 3.39 -1.23 -17.21
N LEU A 338 4.12 -1.20 -18.33
CA LEU A 338 4.72 0.02 -18.85
C LEU A 338 3.65 1.04 -19.25
N PHE A 339 2.60 0.60 -19.95
CA PHE A 339 1.49 1.45 -20.36
C PHE A 339 0.82 2.11 -19.16
N VAL A 340 0.41 1.34 -18.15
CA VAL A 340 -0.27 1.87 -16.95
C VAL A 340 0.65 2.79 -16.16
N THR A 341 1.93 2.43 -16.02
CA THR A 341 2.91 3.27 -15.30
C THR A 341 3.13 4.60 -16.00
N LEU A 342 3.38 4.59 -17.31
CA LEU A 342 3.68 5.79 -18.10
C LEU A 342 2.46 6.70 -18.24
N THR A 343 1.27 6.15 -18.47
CA THR A 343 0.03 6.92 -18.59
C THR A 343 -0.38 7.53 -17.24
N SER A 344 -0.26 6.78 -16.14
CA SER A 344 -0.52 7.31 -14.79
C SER A 344 0.48 8.41 -14.42
N LEU A 345 1.75 8.24 -14.78
CA LEU A 345 2.78 9.26 -14.58
C LEU A 345 2.49 10.51 -15.42
N LEU A 346 2.22 10.34 -16.71
CA LEU A 346 1.90 11.43 -17.62
C LEU A 346 0.68 12.22 -17.15
N TYR A 347 -0.41 11.52 -16.80
CA TYR A 347 -1.60 12.14 -16.20
C TYR A 347 -1.20 12.98 -14.98
N SER A 348 -0.43 12.41 -14.06
CA SER A 348 -0.06 13.07 -12.81
C SER A 348 0.83 14.31 -13.02
N LEU A 349 1.66 14.31 -14.07
CA LEU A 349 2.48 15.46 -14.44
C LEU A 349 1.68 16.54 -15.16
N LEU A 350 0.72 16.16 -15.99
CA LEU A 350 -0.14 17.10 -16.73
C LEU A 350 -1.07 17.86 -15.78
N ILE A 351 -1.76 17.14 -14.87
CA ILE A 351 -2.69 17.77 -13.94
C ILE A 351 -2.01 18.79 -13.00
N GLN A 352 -0.72 18.62 -12.71
CA GLN A 352 0.06 19.57 -11.90
C GLN A 352 0.40 20.86 -12.65
N LYS A 353 0.43 20.82 -13.98
CA LYS A 353 0.73 21.99 -14.83
C LYS A 353 -0.53 22.78 -15.20
N ILE A 354 -1.70 22.16 -15.13
CA ILE A 354 -2.97 22.80 -15.49
C ILE A 354 -3.44 23.68 -14.33
N SER A 355 -3.84 24.91 -14.62
CA SER A 355 -4.44 25.84 -13.66
C SER A 355 -5.88 25.43 -13.32
N LEU A 356 -6.02 24.47 -12.40
CA LEU A 356 -7.32 23.99 -11.93
C LEU A 356 -7.80 24.79 -10.69
N PRO A 357 -9.13 24.93 -10.48
CA PRO A 357 -9.66 25.46 -9.24
C PRO A 357 -9.17 24.68 -8.02
N SER A 358 -8.99 25.37 -6.88
CA SER A 358 -8.42 24.78 -5.67
C SER A 358 -9.18 23.55 -5.14
N TRP A 359 -10.51 23.54 -5.27
CA TRP A 359 -11.34 22.41 -4.87
C TRP A 359 -11.07 21.16 -5.72
N LEU A 360 -10.83 21.34 -7.02
CA LEU A 360 -10.55 20.24 -7.94
C LEU A 360 -9.13 19.71 -7.76
N GLN A 361 -8.16 20.58 -7.51
CA GLN A 361 -6.79 20.15 -7.16
C GLN A 361 -6.80 19.21 -5.96
N ILE A 362 -7.59 19.53 -4.92
CA ILE A 362 -7.75 18.69 -3.75
C ILE A 362 -8.34 17.33 -4.14
N CYS A 363 -9.43 17.30 -4.91
CA CYS A 363 -10.06 16.05 -5.38
C CYS A 363 -9.09 15.15 -6.16
N LEU A 364 -8.23 15.75 -7.00
CA LEU A 364 -7.25 15.04 -7.81
C LEU A 364 -5.96 14.67 -7.06
N GLY A 365 -5.89 14.96 -5.75
CA GLY A 365 -4.72 14.64 -4.93
C GLY A 365 -3.49 15.52 -5.21
N ILE A 366 -3.71 16.70 -5.78
CA ILE A 366 -2.69 17.71 -6.06
C ILE A 366 -2.69 18.71 -4.89
N LYS A 367 -1.51 19.17 -4.49
CA LYS A 367 -1.35 20.12 -3.37
C LYS A 367 -1.31 21.56 -3.84
#